data_AF-A0A126REV5-F1
#
_entry.id   AF-A0A126REV5-F1
#
_cell.length_a   1.000
_cell.length_b   1.000
_cell.length_c   1.000
_cell.angle_alpha   90.00
_cell.angle_beta   90.00
_cell.angle_gamma   90.00
#
_symmetry.space_group_name_H-M   'P 1'
#
loop_
_entity.id
_entity.type
_entity.pdbx_description
1 polymer ?
#
loop_
_entity_poly.entity_id
_entity_poly.type
_entity_poly.pdbx_seq_one_letter_code
_entity_poly.pdbx_strand_id
1 'polypeptide(L)'
;MKPDEVRALPSWCLRLIVLVEARAAPRLRTVEGLWRRSTRTRPGRMTDFIRAEELLPAADIDAIIHDAPADLIRFQDVAAHVPLPDRPAMAEWLEQFNAGLKEAA
;
A
#
# COMPACT_ATOMS: atom_id res chain seq x y z
N MET A 1 3.31 -14.54 -3.90
CA MET A 1 2.27 -14.61 -2.90
C MET A 1 1.14 -15.44 -3.47
N LYS A 2 0.64 -16.40 -2.70
CA LYS A 2 -0.56 -17.19 -2.95
C LYS A 2 -1.75 -16.54 -2.21
N PRO A 3 -3.00 -16.76 -2.64
CA PRO A 3 -4.17 -16.22 -1.95
C PRO A 3 -4.24 -16.56 -0.46
N ASP A 4 -3.91 -17.79 -0.08
CA ASP A 4 -3.93 -18.20 1.34
C ASP A 4 -2.88 -17.47 2.18
N GLU A 5 -1.75 -17.11 1.59
CA GLU A 5 -0.75 -16.28 2.28
C GLU A 5 -1.35 -14.91 2.59
N VAL A 6 -2.11 -14.30 1.66
CA VAL A 6 -2.77 -13.00 1.87
C VAL A 6 -3.83 -13.09 2.97
N ARG A 7 -4.65 -14.16 2.98
CA ARG A 7 -5.68 -14.35 4.02
C ARG A 7 -5.09 -14.45 5.43
N ALA A 8 -3.88 -15.00 5.55
CA ALA A 8 -3.20 -15.16 6.84
C ALA A 8 -2.42 -13.92 7.30
N LEU A 9 -2.36 -12.86 6.49
CA LEU A 9 -1.62 -11.66 6.84
C LEU A 9 -2.35 -10.84 7.91
N PRO A 10 -1.60 -10.21 8.83
CA PRO A 10 -2.18 -9.22 9.73
C PRO A 10 -2.66 -7.99 8.95
N SER A 11 -3.63 -7.27 9.50
CA SER A 11 -4.26 -6.10 8.87
C SER A 11 -3.26 -5.04 8.40
N TRP A 12 -2.20 -4.78 9.17
CA TRP A 12 -1.15 -3.82 8.79
C TRP A 12 -0.45 -4.22 7.48
N CYS A 13 -0.19 -5.51 7.25
CA CYS A 13 0.37 -5.98 5.98
C CYS A 13 -0.62 -5.77 4.82
N LEU A 14 -1.91 -6.03 5.05
CA LEU A 14 -2.95 -5.82 4.06
C LEU A 14 -3.06 -4.34 3.67
N ARG A 15 -3.00 -3.43 4.64
CA ARG A 15 -2.97 -1.98 4.40
C ARG A 15 -1.78 -1.57 3.53
N LEU A 16 -0.61 -2.16 3.76
CA LEU A 16 0.58 -1.92 2.94
C LEU A 16 0.43 -2.42 1.50
N ILE A 17 -0.20 -3.57 1.29
CA ILE A 17 -0.50 -4.07 -0.07
C ILE A 17 -1.35 -3.06 -0.83
N VAL A 18 -2.44 -2.57 -0.20
CA VAL A 18 -3.33 -1.56 -0.80
C VAL A 18 -2.58 -0.27 -1.10
N LEU A 19 -1.77 0.23 -0.16
CA LEU A 19 -0.96 1.43 -0.32
C LEU A 19 0.01 1.32 -1.50
N VAL A 20 0.75 0.22 -1.60
CA VAL A 20 1.74 0.00 -2.67
C VAL A 20 1.04 -0.10 -4.02
N GLU A 21 -0.08 -0.81 -4.12
CA GLU A 21 -0.85 -0.87 -5.35
C GLU A 21 -1.45 0.50 -5.73
N ALA A 22 -1.97 1.27 -4.78
CA ALA A 22 -2.51 2.60 -5.03
C ALA A 22 -1.43 3.57 -5.53
N ARG A 23 -0.23 3.55 -4.93
CA ARG A 23 0.92 4.36 -5.37
C ARG A 23 1.45 3.95 -6.74
N ALA A 24 1.36 2.66 -7.08
CA ALA A 24 1.84 2.15 -8.35
C ALA A 24 0.83 2.38 -9.49
N ALA A 25 -0.47 2.38 -9.20
CA ALA A 25 -1.55 2.43 -10.21
C ALA A 25 -1.37 3.50 -11.30
N PRO A 26 -0.97 4.76 -11.02
CA PRO A 26 -0.76 5.77 -12.06
C PRO A 26 0.34 5.43 -13.08
N ARG A 27 1.24 4.50 -12.74
CA ARG A 27 2.45 4.17 -13.52
C ARG A 27 2.38 2.77 -14.15
N LEU A 28 1.45 1.92 -13.71
CA LEU A 28 1.32 0.55 -14.22
C LEU A 28 0.50 0.54 -15.51
N ARG A 29 1.06 -0.05 -16.57
CA ARG A 29 0.37 -0.23 -17.87
C ARG A 29 -0.11 -1.66 -18.12
N THR A 30 0.54 -2.65 -17.52
CA THR A 30 0.36 -4.08 -17.88
C THR A 30 0.35 -5.03 -16.68
N VAL A 31 0.59 -4.53 -15.47
CA VAL A 31 0.63 -5.37 -14.26
C VAL A 31 -0.74 -5.34 -13.59
N GLU A 32 -1.45 -6.46 -13.62
CA GLU A 32 -2.80 -6.61 -13.05
C GLU A 32 -2.82 -6.78 -11.52
N GLY A 33 -1.68 -6.88 -10.85
CA GLY A 33 -1.59 -7.00 -9.39
C GLY A 33 -0.26 -7.56 -8.90
N LEU A 34 -0.05 -7.55 -7.58
CA LEU A 34 1.20 -7.99 -6.93
C LEU A 34 1.37 -9.53 -6.80
N TRP A 35 0.62 -10.33 -7.56
CA TRP A 35 0.73 -11.78 -7.53
C TRP A 35 2.06 -12.29 -8.09
N ARG A 36 2.58 -13.39 -7.54
CA ARG A 36 3.76 -14.05 -8.13
C ARG A 36 3.35 -14.66 -9.47
N ARG A 37 4.27 -14.68 -10.44
CA ARG A 37 4.07 -15.34 -11.74
C ARG A 37 3.62 -16.81 -11.60
N SER A 38 4.13 -17.51 -10.60
CA SER A 38 3.78 -18.91 -10.30
C SER A 38 2.40 -19.12 -9.66
N THR A 39 1.71 -18.05 -9.25
CA THR A 39 0.35 -18.16 -8.72
C THR A 39 -0.61 -18.45 -9.88
N ARG A 40 -1.15 -19.67 -9.91
CA ARG A 40 -2.06 -20.15 -10.99
C ARG A 40 -3.41 -19.44 -10.98
N THR A 41 -3.97 -19.19 -9.80
CA THR A 41 -5.19 -18.40 -9.59
C THR A 41 -4.79 -16.97 -9.26
N ARG A 42 -4.87 -16.07 -10.25
CA ARG A 42 -4.62 -14.63 -10.07
C ARG A 42 -5.97 -13.92 -10.04
N PRO A 43 -6.52 -13.57 -8.88
CA PRO A 43 -7.85 -12.95 -8.77
C PRO A 43 -7.85 -11.46 -9.15
N GLY A 44 -7.08 -11.03 -10.16
CA GLY A 44 -6.93 -9.61 -10.51
C GLY A 44 -5.95 -8.87 -9.60
N ARG A 45 -6.29 -7.66 -9.12
CA ARG A 45 -5.42 -6.91 -8.19
C ARG A 45 -5.48 -7.51 -6.79
N MET A 46 -4.41 -7.39 -6.01
CA MET A 46 -4.48 -7.83 -4.61
C MET A 46 -5.47 -7.00 -3.80
N THR A 47 -5.57 -5.70 -4.10
CA THR A 47 -6.58 -4.81 -3.48
C THR A 47 -7.99 -5.30 -3.73
N ASP A 48 -8.30 -5.74 -4.96
CA ASP A 48 -9.63 -6.25 -5.31
C ASP A 48 -9.91 -7.56 -4.57
N PHE A 49 -8.92 -8.45 -4.45
CA PHE A 49 -9.03 -9.68 -3.65
C PHE A 49 -9.26 -9.39 -2.16
N ILE A 50 -8.48 -8.46 -1.57
CA ILE A 50 -8.63 -8.04 -0.17
C ILE A 50 -10.03 -7.49 0.09
N ARG A 51 -10.58 -6.69 -0.84
CA ARG A 51 -11.94 -6.17 -0.77
C ARG A 51 -12.99 -7.27 -0.89
N ALA A 52 -12.87 -8.14 -1.90
CA ALA A 52 -13.86 -9.17 -2.20
C ALA A 52 -13.97 -10.23 -1.10
N GLU A 53 -12.86 -10.52 -0.42
CA GLU A 53 -12.80 -11.47 0.71
C GLU A 53 -12.99 -10.78 2.07
N GLU A 54 -13.33 -9.49 2.08
CA GLU A 54 -13.61 -8.69 3.29
C GLU A 54 -12.48 -8.72 4.34
N LEU A 55 -11.22 -8.84 3.88
CA LEU A 55 -10.05 -8.93 4.75
C LEU A 55 -9.67 -7.58 5.39
N LEU A 56 -10.20 -6.48 4.86
CA LEU A 56 -10.14 -5.14 5.43
C LEU A 56 -11.50 -4.44 5.25
N PRO A 57 -11.87 -3.50 6.14
CA PRO A 57 -13.04 -2.65 5.93
C PRO A 57 -12.95 -1.89 4.59
N ALA A 58 -14.04 -1.86 3.82
CA ALA A 58 -14.06 -1.18 2.53
C ALA A 58 -13.69 0.31 2.64
N ALA A 59 -14.14 0.98 3.70
CA ALA A 59 -13.81 2.37 3.99
C ALA A 59 -12.30 2.61 4.19
N ASP A 60 -11.60 1.67 4.83
CA ASP A 60 -10.14 1.75 5.02
C ASP A 60 -9.42 1.64 3.67
N ILE A 61 -9.89 0.73 2.81
CA ILE A 61 -9.35 0.54 1.45
C ILE A 61 -9.56 1.83 0.63
N ASP A 62 -10.78 2.38 0.65
CA ASP A 62 -11.13 3.60 -0.08
C ASP A 62 -10.29 4.80 0.39
N ALA A 63 -10.10 4.96 1.71
CA ALA A 63 -9.28 6.01 2.27
C ALA A 63 -7.81 5.91 1.81
N ILE A 64 -7.22 4.71 1.85
CA ILE A 64 -5.84 4.49 1.38
C ILE A 64 -5.71 4.80 -0.11
N ILE A 65 -6.65 4.33 -0.94
CA ILE A 65 -6.62 4.58 -2.39
C ILE A 65 -6.72 6.08 -2.69
N HIS A 66 -7.60 6.79 -1.97
CA HIS A 66 -7.80 8.23 -2.13
C HIS A 66 -6.56 9.04 -1.74
N ASP A 67 -5.99 8.76 -0.57
CA ASP A 67 -4.92 9.56 0.01
C ASP A 67 -3.53 9.25 -0.60
N ALA A 68 -3.29 7.99 -1.00
CA ALA A 68 -1.97 7.50 -1.37
C ALA A 68 -1.21 8.30 -2.46
N PRO A 69 -1.85 8.80 -3.55
CA PRO A 69 -1.14 9.59 -4.56
C PRO A 69 -0.63 10.93 -4.03
N ALA A 70 -1.48 11.67 -3.31
CA ALA A 70 -1.11 12.96 -2.74
C ALA A 70 -0.06 12.81 -1.63
N ASP A 71 -0.21 11.78 -0.79
CA ASP A 71 0.75 11.48 0.27
C ASP A 71 2.11 11.05 -0.27
N LEU A 72 2.16 10.36 -1.42
CA LEU A 72 3.44 10.04 -2.08
C LEU A 72 4.16 11.30 -2.56
N ILE A 73 3.44 12.26 -3.14
CA ILE A 73 4.03 13.52 -3.60
C ILE A 73 4.57 14.30 -2.39
N ARG A 74 3.75 14.47 -1.34
CA ARG A 74 4.17 15.16 -0.11
C ARG A 74 5.41 14.51 0.51
N PHE A 75 5.43 13.19 0.62
CA PHE A 75 6.58 12.45 1.12
C PHE A 75 7.85 12.71 0.30
N GLN A 76 7.73 12.72 -1.04
CA GLN A 76 8.85 13.00 -1.94
C GLN A 76 9.34 14.44 -1.83
N ASP A 77 8.42 15.41 -1.69
CA ASP A 77 8.74 16.82 -1.52
C ASP A 77 9.48 17.07 -0.20
N VAL A 78 8.99 16.52 0.92
CA VAL A 78 9.69 16.62 2.22
C VAL A 78 11.06 15.96 2.14
N ALA A 79 11.14 14.72 1.64
CA ALA A 79 12.40 13.98 1.53
C ALA A 79 13.43 14.70 0.63
N ALA A 80 13.01 15.46 -0.38
CA ALA A 80 13.90 16.24 -1.23
C ALA A 80 14.66 17.34 -0.47
N HIS A 81 14.11 17.84 0.65
CA HIS A 81 14.71 18.86 1.48
C HIS A 81 15.55 18.29 2.65
N VAL A 82 15.46 16.99 2.91
CA VAL A 82 16.19 16.31 4.00
C VAL A 82 17.44 15.61 3.45
N PRO A 83 18.64 15.93 3.96
CA PRO A 83 19.86 15.20 3.61
C PRO A 83 19.71 13.70 3.87
N LEU A 84 20.29 12.86 3.00
CA LEU A 84 20.22 11.40 3.12
C LEU A 84 20.52 10.83 4.52
N PRO A 85 21.55 11.27 5.27
CA PRO A 85 21.82 10.73 6.60
C PRO A 85 20.76 11.09 7.65
N ASP A 86 19.96 12.13 7.40
CA ASP A 86 18.96 12.65 8.34
C ASP A 86 17.54 12.17 8.01
N ARG A 87 17.37 11.38 6.94
CA ARG A 87 16.06 10.87 6.56
C ARG A 87 15.59 9.78 7.54
N PRO A 88 14.32 9.82 7.97
CA PRO A 88 13.76 8.79 8.83
C PRO A 88 13.83 7.42 8.14
N ALA A 89 13.91 6.37 8.93
CA ALA A 89 13.89 5.02 8.40
C ALA A 89 12.52 4.73 7.78
N MET A 90 12.50 3.95 6.69
CA MET A 90 11.23 3.53 6.08
C MET A 90 10.32 2.81 7.09
N ALA A 91 10.89 2.10 8.06
CA ALA A 91 10.13 1.43 9.12
C ALA A 91 9.32 2.42 9.97
N GLU A 92 9.91 3.54 10.38
CA GLU A 92 9.23 4.57 11.18
C GLU A 92 8.06 5.21 10.42
N TRP A 93 8.25 5.45 9.12
CA TRP A 93 7.19 5.94 8.25
C TRP A 93 6.02 4.94 8.13
N LEU A 94 6.34 3.65 7.99
CA LEU A 94 5.32 2.58 7.92
C LEU A 94 4.54 2.44 9.22
N GLU A 95 5.18 2.67 10.37
CA GLU A 95 4.51 2.68 11.68
C GLU A 95 3.50 3.83 11.76
N GLN A 96 3.86 5.04 11.33
CA GLN A 96 2.96 6.19 11.32
C GLN A 96 1.76 5.98 10.38
N PHE A 97 2.01 5.46 9.17
CA PHE A 97 0.94 5.11 8.23
C PHE A 97 -0.04 4.08 8.80
N ASN A 98 0.47 3.04 9.46
CA ASN A 98 -0.37 2.01 10.08
C ASN A 98 -1.11 2.53 11.32
N ALA A 99 -0.54 3.48 12.06
CA ALA A 99 -1.21 4.19 13.15
C ALA A 99 -2.30 5.17 12.66
N GLY A 100 -2.42 5.39 11.35
CA GLY A 100 -3.37 6.35 10.78
C GLY A 100 -2.98 7.81 10.99
N LEU A 101 -1.72 8.07 11.35
CA LEU A 101 -1.19 9.41 11.53
C LEU A 101 -0.83 9.97 10.15
N LYS A 102 -1.53 11.01 9.71
CA LYS A 102 -1.13 11.80 8.54
C LYS A 102 0.03 12.69 8.96
N GLU A 103 1.11 12.72 8.17
CA GLU A 103 2.22 13.67 8.40
C GLU A 103 1.64 15.09 8.48
N ALA A 104 1.99 15.83 9.53
CA ALA A 104 1.54 17.20 9.71
C ALA A 104 2.02 18.06 8.54
N ALA A 105 1.11 18.89 8.01
CA ALA A 105 1.32 19.75 6.86
C ALA A 105 2.40 20.82 7.08
#